data_AF-A0A8X6ND53-F1
#
_entry.id   AF-A0A8X6ND53-F1
#
_cell.length_a   1.000
_cell.length_b   1.000
_cell.length_c   1.000
_cell.angle_alpha   90.00
_cell.angle_beta   90.00
_cell.angle_gamma   90.00
#
_symmetry.space_group_name_H-M   'P 1'
#
loop_
_entity.id
_entity.type
_entity.pdbx_description
1 polymer ?
#
loop_
_entity_poly.entity_id
_entity_poly.type
_entity_poly.pdbx_seq_one_letter_code
_entity_poly.pdbx_strand_id
1 'polypeptide(L)'
;MQESVCGLAMNMTLKCENCDYSFSFCSSDKINKLHNINLAFVFGMRVIGKGYSAAKKLCSAININVPSKTAFGFLEKKLEVAASYVACNTMNEAALEIRGNENDSELSQCGVTVDGTWQRRGYSSLNGCVSVISIDTGKVLDIEFMSKGKLMVNLCEEDHQHFQKGLVDQSVSSWHSSFYNSVHTCPSDLGPETLDPSKQTPN
;
A
#
# COMPACT_ATOMS: atom_id res chain seq x y z
N MET A 1 0.36 39.55 -14.22
CA MET A 1 -0.30 38.81 -13.12
C MET A 1 0.47 37.54 -12.91
N GLN A 2 0.99 37.32 -11.70
CA GLN A 2 1.66 36.07 -11.37
C GLN A 2 0.56 35.04 -11.10
N GLU A 3 0.27 34.19 -12.08
CA GLU A 3 -0.63 33.05 -11.88
C GLU A 3 -0.09 32.25 -10.69
N SER A 4 -0.92 32.07 -9.66
CA SER A 4 -0.55 31.19 -8.56
C SER A 4 -0.52 29.76 -9.09
N VAL A 5 0.68 29.24 -9.36
CA VAL A 5 0.86 27.89 -9.89
C VAL A 5 0.42 26.89 -8.83
N CYS A 6 -0.79 26.36 -8.99
CA CYS A 6 -1.41 25.41 -8.06
C CYS A 6 -1.40 23.98 -8.63
N GLY A 7 -0.27 23.57 -9.21
CA GLY A 7 -0.12 22.26 -9.84
C GLY A 7 -0.92 22.16 -11.14
N LEU A 8 -1.80 21.16 -11.24
CA LEU A 8 -2.67 20.97 -12.41
C LEU A 8 -3.91 21.87 -12.39
N ALA A 9 -4.21 22.50 -11.25
CA ALA A 9 -5.31 23.44 -11.19
C ALA A 9 -4.93 24.77 -11.86
N MET A 10 -5.89 25.36 -12.54
CA MET A 10 -5.74 26.61 -13.30
C MET A 10 -6.90 27.54 -12.96
N ASN A 11 -6.60 28.82 -12.77
CA ASN A 11 -7.62 29.86 -12.64
C ASN A 11 -7.78 30.54 -13.99
N MET A 12 -8.96 30.44 -14.58
CA MET A 12 -9.30 31.05 -15.86
C MET A 12 -10.14 32.30 -15.61
N THR A 13 -9.91 33.33 -16.42
CA THR A 13 -10.71 34.56 -16.38
C THR A 13 -11.13 34.95 -17.80
N LEU A 14 -12.44 34.97 -18.03
CA LEU A 14 -13.07 35.49 -19.24
C LEU A 14 -13.28 36.99 -19.06
N LYS A 15 -12.83 37.79 -20.02
CA LYS A 15 -13.06 39.25 -20.03
C LYS A 15 -13.70 39.65 -21.34
N CYS A 16 -14.70 40.52 -21.29
CA CYS A 16 -15.20 41.19 -22.48
C CYS A 16 -14.26 42.34 -22.83
N GLU A 17 -13.91 42.49 -24.10
CA GLU A 17 -13.10 43.63 -24.56
C GLU A 17 -13.93 44.90 -24.73
N ASN A 18 -15.24 44.77 -24.86
CA ASN A 18 -16.17 45.87 -25.14
C ASN A 18 -16.95 46.38 -23.91
N CYS A 19 -16.86 45.73 -22.75
CA CYS A 19 -17.50 46.17 -21.52
C CYS A 19 -16.76 45.65 -20.28
N ASP A 20 -17.18 46.10 -19.08
CA ASP A 20 -16.55 45.73 -17.81
C ASP A 20 -16.86 44.30 -17.33
N TYR A 21 -17.45 43.46 -18.17
CA TYR A 21 -17.74 42.08 -17.83
C TYR A 21 -16.45 41.27 -17.65
N SER A 22 -16.30 40.65 -16.48
CA SER A 22 -15.23 39.71 -16.17
C SER A 22 -15.79 38.56 -15.35
N PHE A 23 -15.46 37.33 -15.74
CA PHE A 23 -15.86 36.12 -15.05
C PHE A 23 -14.66 35.22 -14.81
N SER A 24 -14.37 34.91 -13.55
CA SER A 24 -13.25 34.05 -13.17
C SER A 24 -13.76 32.75 -12.58
N PHE A 25 -13.14 31.64 -12.97
CA PHE A 25 -13.44 30.31 -12.44
C PHE A 25 -12.16 29.47 -12.32
N CYS A 26 -12.22 28.39 -11.54
CA CYS A 26 -11.11 27.46 -11.38
C CYS A 26 -11.41 26.14 -12.10
N SER A 27 -10.39 25.52 -12.70
CA SER A 27 -10.53 24.21 -13.36
C SER A 27 -10.76 23.04 -12.41
N SER A 28 -10.61 23.26 -11.10
CA SER A 28 -10.80 22.24 -10.08
C SER A 28 -11.35 22.82 -8.80
N ASP A 29 -12.30 22.10 -8.20
CA ASP A 29 -12.78 22.36 -6.86
C ASP A 29 -11.64 22.31 -5.84
N LYS A 30 -11.76 23.15 -4.82
CA LYS A 30 -10.88 23.18 -3.65
C LYS A 30 -11.61 22.64 -2.44
N ILE A 31 -11.12 21.54 -1.88
CA ILE A 31 -11.58 21.01 -0.59
C ILE A 31 -10.44 21.20 0.41
N ASN A 32 -10.68 21.88 1.53
CA ASN A 32 -9.67 22.13 2.57
C ASN A 32 -8.35 22.71 2.03
N LYS A 33 -8.44 23.67 1.09
CA LYS A 33 -7.31 24.32 0.40
C LYS A 33 -6.52 23.41 -0.56
N LEU A 34 -7.00 22.19 -0.83
CA LEU A 34 -6.40 21.26 -1.79
C LEU A 34 -7.28 21.18 -3.03
N HIS A 35 -6.66 21.25 -4.20
CA HIS A 35 -7.38 21.02 -5.44
C HIS A 35 -7.59 19.52 -5.66
N ASN A 36 -8.84 19.13 -5.91
CA ASN A 36 -9.21 17.74 -6.18
C ASN A 36 -8.40 17.14 -7.34
N ILE A 37 -8.13 17.92 -8.39
CA ILE A 37 -7.34 17.46 -9.54
C ILE A 37 -5.90 17.07 -9.16
N ASN A 38 -5.28 17.78 -8.22
CA ASN A 38 -3.92 17.45 -7.76
C ASN A 38 -3.93 16.17 -6.94
N LEU A 39 -4.91 15.99 -6.06
CA LEU A 39 -5.05 14.77 -5.26
C LEU A 39 -5.29 13.55 -6.17
N ALA A 40 -6.22 13.68 -7.12
CA ALA A 40 -6.55 12.63 -8.09
C ALA A 40 -5.33 12.28 -8.96
N PHE A 41 -4.57 13.28 -9.39
CA PHE A 41 -3.33 13.06 -10.15
C PHE A 41 -2.28 12.30 -9.33
N VAL A 42 -2.01 12.72 -8.09
CA VAL A 42 -1.06 12.01 -7.21
C VAL A 42 -1.53 10.59 -6.95
N PHE A 43 -2.82 10.40 -6.66
CA PHE A 43 -3.42 9.07 -6.48
C PHE A 43 -3.23 8.18 -7.72
N GLY A 44 -3.57 8.68 -8.91
CA GLY A 44 -3.37 7.94 -10.17
C GLY A 44 -1.92 7.55 -10.40
N MET A 45 -0.97 8.46 -10.11
CA MET A 45 0.46 8.15 -10.18
C MET A 45 0.85 7.03 -9.21
N ARG A 46 0.31 7.01 -7.97
CA ARG A 46 0.56 5.94 -7.01
C ARG A 46 -0.04 4.60 -7.43
N VAL A 47 -1.25 4.59 -8.00
CA VAL A 47 -1.92 3.39 -8.53
C VAL A 47 -1.06 2.68 -9.58
N ILE A 48 -0.36 3.43 -10.44
CA ILE A 48 0.56 2.86 -11.45
C ILE A 48 2.00 2.65 -10.93
N GLY A 49 2.23 2.77 -9.63
CA GLY A 49 3.54 2.58 -9.01
C GLY A 49 4.58 3.65 -9.39
N LYS A 50 4.14 4.88 -9.67
CA LYS A 50 5.00 5.99 -10.08
C LYS A 50 4.96 7.14 -9.08
N GLY A 51 6.14 7.71 -8.80
CA GLY A 51 6.29 8.88 -7.94
C GLY A 51 6.50 10.18 -8.72
N TYR A 52 6.86 11.23 -7.99
CA TYR A 52 7.06 12.59 -8.51
C TYR A 52 7.93 12.68 -9.77
N SER A 53 9.04 11.93 -9.85
CA SER A 53 9.96 12.01 -11.00
C SER A 53 9.30 11.60 -12.32
N ALA A 54 8.42 10.58 -12.29
CA ALA A 54 7.65 10.18 -13.45
C ALA A 54 6.51 11.17 -13.74
N ALA A 55 5.88 11.69 -12.68
CA ALA A 55 4.81 12.68 -12.79
C ALA A 55 5.30 13.95 -13.49
N LYS A 56 6.48 14.46 -13.09
CA LYS A 56 7.14 15.59 -13.72
C LYS A 56 7.41 15.33 -15.21
N LYS A 57 7.97 14.15 -15.56
CA LYS A 57 8.23 13.79 -16.96
C LYS A 57 6.96 13.76 -17.80
N LEU A 58 5.88 13.17 -17.27
CA LEU A 58 4.58 13.13 -17.93
C LEU A 58 4.03 14.54 -18.18
N CYS A 59 3.94 15.36 -17.13
CA CYS A 59 3.44 16.73 -17.23
C CYS A 59 4.27 17.57 -18.21
N SER A 60 5.60 17.42 -18.20
CA SER A 60 6.48 18.08 -19.17
C SER A 60 6.24 17.62 -20.61
N ALA A 61 5.97 16.33 -20.84
CA ALA A 61 5.72 15.80 -22.18
C ALA A 61 4.41 16.33 -22.80
N ILE A 62 3.40 16.61 -21.97
CA ILE A 62 2.11 17.16 -22.40
C ILE A 62 1.98 18.67 -22.18
N ASN A 63 3.09 19.35 -21.85
CA ASN A 63 3.17 20.80 -21.64
C ASN A 63 2.17 21.34 -20.60
N ILE A 64 2.05 20.66 -19.45
CA ILE A 64 1.25 21.15 -18.31
C ILE A 64 2.09 21.32 -17.05
N ASN A 65 1.58 22.12 -16.12
CA ASN A 65 2.19 22.31 -14.81
C ASN A 65 2.08 21.05 -13.95
N VAL A 66 3.07 20.82 -13.10
CA VAL A 66 3.11 19.74 -12.10
C VAL A 66 3.03 20.35 -10.70
N PRO A 67 2.37 19.71 -9.72
CA PRO A 67 2.47 20.12 -8.32
C PRO A 67 3.94 20.16 -7.91
N SER A 68 4.34 21.09 -7.04
CA SER A 68 5.72 21.12 -6.54
C SER A 68 6.07 19.80 -5.83
N LYS A 69 7.36 19.45 -5.77
CA LYS A 69 7.82 18.22 -5.07
C LYS A 69 7.28 18.15 -3.63
N THR A 70 7.27 19.29 -2.94
CA THR A 70 6.74 19.41 -1.57
C THR A 70 5.23 19.19 -1.53
N ALA A 71 4.46 19.79 -2.44
CA ALA A 71 3.02 19.60 -2.52
C ALA A 71 2.66 18.15 -2.89
N PHE A 72 3.41 17.54 -3.81
CA PHE A 72 3.24 16.14 -4.19
C PHE A 72 3.45 15.22 -2.99
N GLY A 73 4.55 15.39 -2.24
CA GLY A 73 4.83 14.59 -1.04
C GLY A 73 3.79 14.80 0.08
N PHE A 74 3.27 16.02 0.24
CA PHE A 74 2.18 16.29 1.18
C PHE A 74 0.89 15.53 0.80
N LEU A 75 0.54 15.51 -0.49
CA LEU A 75 -0.61 14.77 -1.00
C LEU A 75 -0.40 13.25 -0.89
N GLU A 76 0.81 12.75 -1.18
CA GLU A 76 1.15 11.33 -0.97
C GLU A 76 0.93 10.92 0.49
N LYS A 77 1.37 11.73 1.45
CA LYS A 77 1.17 11.44 2.88
C LYS A 77 -0.31 11.45 3.28
N LYS A 78 -1.11 12.35 2.69
CA LYS A 78 -2.57 12.37 2.92
C LYS A 78 -3.25 11.11 2.38
N LEU A 79 -2.83 10.65 1.21
CA LEU A 79 -3.30 9.40 0.62
C LEU A 79 -2.89 8.18 1.45
N GLU A 80 -1.65 8.15 1.94
CA GLU A 80 -1.15 7.10 2.83
C GLU A 80 -2.04 6.99 4.08
N VAL A 81 -2.27 8.09 4.80
CA VAL A 81 -3.13 8.09 6.00
C VAL A 81 -4.55 7.60 5.69
N ALA A 82 -5.15 8.07 4.58
CA ALA A 82 -6.49 7.65 4.19
C ALA A 82 -6.56 6.17 3.79
N ALA A 83 -5.56 5.69 3.03
CA ALA A 83 -5.47 4.30 2.61
C ALA A 83 -5.26 3.36 3.81
N SER A 84 -4.39 3.73 4.74
CA SER A 84 -4.20 3.01 6.00
C SER A 84 -5.51 2.92 6.78
N TYR A 85 -6.19 4.05 7.01
CA TYR A 85 -7.46 4.05 7.73
C TYR A 85 -8.51 3.13 7.10
N VAL A 86 -8.69 3.20 5.78
CA VAL A 86 -9.63 2.32 5.06
C VAL A 86 -9.20 0.86 5.18
N ALA A 87 -7.92 0.55 5.00
CA ALA A 87 -7.41 -0.81 5.14
C ALA A 87 -7.70 -1.37 6.54
N CYS A 88 -7.35 -0.64 7.60
CA CYS A 88 -7.62 -1.03 8.98
C CYS A 88 -9.10 -1.31 9.23
N ASN A 89 -9.96 -0.38 8.83
CA ASN A 89 -11.40 -0.50 9.05
C ASN A 89 -11.99 -1.71 8.30
N THR A 90 -11.61 -1.89 7.04
CA THR A 90 -12.10 -3.01 6.22
C THR A 90 -11.60 -4.38 6.70
N MET A 91 -10.34 -4.46 7.18
CA MET A 91 -9.80 -5.70 7.76
C MET A 91 -10.46 -6.01 9.11
N ASN A 92 -10.72 -4.99 9.94
CA ASN A 92 -11.44 -5.16 11.20
C ASN A 92 -12.90 -5.60 10.98
N GLU A 93 -13.60 -5.01 10.00
CA GLU A 93 -14.94 -5.45 9.61
C GLU A 93 -14.93 -6.90 9.10
N ALA A 94 -13.93 -7.29 8.31
CA ALA A 94 -13.78 -8.67 7.85
C ALA A 94 -13.53 -9.65 9.02
N ALA A 95 -12.73 -9.25 10.00
CA ALA A 95 -12.49 -10.06 11.20
C ALA A 95 -13.75 -10.19 12.08
N LEU A 96 -14.54 -9.12 12.23
CA LEU A 96 -15.80 -9.15 12.97
C LEU A 96 -16.85 -10.05 12.29
N GLU A 97 -16.93 -10.02 10.97
CA GLU A 97 -17.84 -10.89 10.22
C GLU A 97 -17.57 -12.38 10.46
N ILE A 98 -16.30 -12.76 10.58
CA ILE A 98 -15.88 -14.14 10.87
C ILE A 98 -16.16 -14.53 12.32
N ARG A 99 -15.98 -13.59 13.25
CA ARG A 99 -16.30 -13.82 14.67
C ARG A 99 -17.81 -14.00 14.90
N GLY A 100 -18.65 -13.47 14.01
CA GLY A 100 -20.09 -13.41 14.20
C GLY A 100 -20.49 -12.34 15.22
N ASN A 101 -21.78 -12.01 15.27
CA ASN A 101 -22.35 -11.00 16.18
C ASN A 101 -22.45 -11.47 17.65
N GLU A 102 -21.91 -12.63 17.99
CA GLU A 102 -22.10 -13.24 19.30
C GLU A 102 -21.05 -12.73 20.28
N ASN A 103 -21.50 -12.16 21.39
CA ASN A 103 -20.68 -11.76 22.55
C ASN A 103 -20.11 -12.98 23.31
N ASP A 104 -20.01 -14.14 22.65
CA ASP A 104 -19.46 -15.33 23.27
C ASP A 104 -17.94 -15.27 23.21
N SER A 105 -17.34 -15.50 24.37
CA SER A 105 -15.90 -15.58 24.58
C SER A 105 -15.26 -16.84 23.94
N GLU A 106 -15.99 -17.53 23.07
CA GLU A 106 -15.49 -18.68 22.32
C GLU A 106 -14.55 -18.24 21.20
N LEU A 107 -13.47 -19.00 21.04
CA LEU A 107 -12.50 -18.79 19.97
C LEU A 107 -13.14 -19.19 18.64
N SER A 108 -13.45 -18.21 17.80
CA SER A 108 -13.87 -18.45 16.42
C SER A 108 -12.71 -19.03 15.61
N GLN A 109 -12.87 -20.25 15.10
CA GLN A 109 -11.90 -20.84 14.18
C GLN A 109 -12.12 -20.29 12.78
N CYS A 110 -11.04 -19.82 12.13
CA CYS A 110 -11.08 -19.33 10.76
C CYS A 110 -10.00 -20.02 9.93
N GLY A 111 -10.39 -20.59 8.80
CA GLY A 111 -9.42 -21.02 7.79
C GLY A 111 -8.80 -19.80 7.11
N VAL A 112 -7.48 -19.80 6.92
CA VAL A 112 -6.78 -18.71 6.22
C VAL A 112 -5.85 -19.23 5.13
N THR A 113 -5.76 -18.47 4.05
CA THR A 113 -4.67 -18.56 3.08
C THR A 113 -3.74 -17.37 3.25
N VAL A 114 -2.45 -17.57 3.00
CA VAL A 114 -1.45 -16.50 3.04
C VAL A 114 -0.85 -16.37 1.65
N ASP A 115 -0.97 -15.18 1.06
CA ASP A 115 -0.36 -14.86 -0.23
C ASP A 115 0.62 -13.70 -0.07
N GLY A 116 1.70 -13.73 -0.84
CA GLY A 116 2.79 -12.78 -0.74
C GLY A 116 3.33 -12.36 -2.09
N THR A 117 3.68 -11.09 -2.21
CA THR A 117 4.26 -10.52 -3.43
C THR A 117 5.54 -9.75 -3.13
N TRP A 118 6.46 -9.78 -4.09
CA TRP A 118 7.71 -9.03 -4.06
C TRP A 118 7.68 -7.94 -5.14
N GLN A 119 8.19 -6.75 -4.81
CA GLN A 119 8.28 -5.65 -5.77
C GLN A 119 9.05 -6.03 -7.04
N ARG A 120 10.04 -6.92 -6.92
CA ARG A 120 10.82 -7.46 -8.04
C ARG A 120 10.85 -8.99 -7.94
N ARG A 121 10.87 -9.66 -9.09
CA ARG A 121 11.11 -11.11 -9.13
C ARG A 121 12.56 -11.43 -8.74
N GLY A 122 12.73 -12.52 -8.00
CA GLY A 122 14.03 -13.05 -7.59
C GLY A 122 14.55 -12.47 -6.26
N TYR A 123 15.66 -13.04 -5.77
CA TYR A 123 16.29 -12.75 -4.47
C TYR A 123 16.81 -11.32 -4.26
N SER A 124 16.57 -10.42 -5.20
CA SER A 124 17.03 -9.02 -5.16
C SER A 124 15.94 -8.01 -4.78
N SER A 125 14.71 -8.48 -4.48
CA SER A 125 13.66 -7.56 -4.03
C SER A 125 14.01 -6.96 -2.66
N LEU A 126 13.86 -5.66 -2.55
CA LEU A 126 14.07 -4.93 -1.29
C LEU A 126 12.76 -4.71 -0.52
N ASN A 127 11.62 -4.93 -1.18
CA ASN A 127 10.29 -4.68 -0.65
C ASN A 127 9.35 -5.86 -0.99
N GLY A 128 8.55 -6.27 -0.02
CA GLY A 128 7.54 -7.31 -0.15
C GLY A 128 6.27 -6.95 0.64
N CYS A 129 5.21 -7.67 0.36
CA CYS A 129 3.92 -7.55 1.03
C CYS A 129 3.38 -8.97 1.21
N VAL A 130 2.87 -9.27 2.40
CA VAL A 130 2.18 -10.53 2.71
C VAL A 130 0.78 -10.17 3.17
N SER A 131 -0.20 -10.94 2.73
CA SER A 131 -1.61 -10.78 3.11
C SER A 131 -2.17 -12.09 3.63
N VAL A 132 -2.93 -12.01 4.72
CA VAL A 132 -3.71 -13.11 5.27
C VAL A 132 -5.15 -12.93 4.80
N ILE A 133 -5.71 -13.97 4.17
CA ILE A 133 -7.03 -13.94 3.55
C ILE A 133 -7.86 -15.06 4.14
N SER A 134 -9.06 -14.76 4.62
CA SER A 134 -10.03 -15.76 5.07
C SER A 134 -10.45 -16.66 3.91
N ILE A 135 -10.38 -17.98 4.11
CA ILE A 135 -10.86 -18.95 3.12
C ILE A 135 -12.38 -18.81 2.93
N ASP A 136 -13.10 -18.58 4.02
CA ASP A 136 -14.56 -18.61 4.04
C ASP A 136 -15.17 -17.37 3.37
N THR A 137 -14.60 -16.19 3.63
CA THR A 137 -15.13 -14.91 3.12
C THR A 137 -14.38 -14.38 1.91
N GLY A 138 -13.16 -14.86 1.65
CA GLY A 138 -12.25 -14.30 0.65
C GLY A 138 -11.76 -12.88 0.97
N LYS A 139 -11.98 -12.38 2.20
CA LYS A 139 -11.59 -11.04 2.64
C LYS A 139 -10.21 -11.05 3.28
N VAL A 140 -9.49 -9.95 3.12
CA VAL A 140 -8.18 -9.75 3.76
C VAL A 140 -8.38 -9.46 5.24
N LEU A 141 -7.66 -10.18 6.09
CA LEU A 141 -7.69 -10.06 7.55
C LEU A 141 -6.48 -9.30 8.10
N ASP A 142 -5.34 -9.42 7.43
CA ASP A 142 -4.13 -8.71 7.82
C ASP A 142 -3.19 -8.53 6.62
N ILE A 143 -2.35 -7.49 6.66
CA ILE A 143 -1.32 -7.21 5.66
C ILE A 143 -0.04 -6.75 6.37
N GLU A 144 1.07 -7.39 6.04
CA GLU A 144 2.39 -6.99 6.50
C GLU A 144 3.29 -6.54 5.33
N PHE A 145 3.90 -5.36 5.48
CA PHE A 145 4.86 -4.82 4.52
C PHE A 145 6.29 -5.05 5.00
N MET A 146 7.07 -5.76 4.18
CA MET A 146 8.47 -6.04 4.44
C MET A 146 9.35 -5.10 3.63
N SER A 147 10.33 -4.46 4.26
CA SER A 147 11.35 -3.67 3.57
C SER A 147 12.72 -3.87 4.20
N LYS A 148 13.78 -3.92 3.37
CA LYS A 148 15.18 -4.20 3.77
C LYS A 148 15.85 -3.09 4.62
N GLY A 149 15.07 -2.19 5.22
CA GLY A 149 15.57 -1.08 6.03
C GLY A 149 14.58 -0.47 7.03
N LYS A 150 13.38 -1.03 7.18
CA LYS A 150 12.39 -0.68 8.22
C LYS A 150 11.19 -1.61 8.11
N LEU A 151 10.79 -2.22 9.21
CA LEU A 151 9.42 -2.72 9.38
C LEU A 151 8.50 -1.49 9.26
N MET A 152 7.69 -1.40 8.21
CA MET A 152 6.66 -0.34 8.17
C MET A 152 5.51 -0.81 9.06
N VAL A 153 5.29 0.00 10.10
CA VAL A 153 4.20 0.03 11.09
C VAL A 153 3.04 -0.93 10.82
N ASN A 154 2.83 -1.86 11.77
CA ASN A 154 1.63 -2.66 11.90
C ASN A 154 0.39 -1.76 11.79
N LEU A 155 -0.50 -2.05 10.85
CA LEU A 155 -1.63 -1.18 10.57
C LEU A 155 -2.68 -1.16 11.70
N CYS A 156 -2.63 -2.07 12.68
CA CYS A 156 -3.42 -1.98 13.90
C CYS A 156 -2.58 -2.50 15.09
N GLU A 157 -1.98 -1.62 15.89
CA GLU A 157 -1.21 -2.03 17.09
C GLU A 157 -2.09 -2.62 18.20
N GLU A 158 -3.38 -2.25 18.27
CA GLU A 158 -4.25 -2.64 19.39
C GLU A 158 -4.86 -4.05 19.25
N ASP A 159 -5.16 -4.50 18.02
CA ASP A 159 -5.71 -5.84 17.77
C ASP A 159 -4.63 -6.93 17.58
N HIS A 160 -3.37 -6.53 17.35
CA HIS A 160 -2.26 -7.46 17.12
C HIS A 160 -1.99 -8.37 18.33
N GLN A 161 -2.17 -7.86 19.55
CA GLN A 161 -1.96 -8.67 20.77
C GLN A 161 -3.07 -9.71 20.99
N HIS A 162 -4.28 -9.48 20.48
CA HIS A 162 -5.38 -10.45 20.56
C HIS A 162 -5.32 -11.47 19.41
N PHE A 163 -4.93 -11.06 18.20
CA PHE A 163 -4.76 -11.97 17.08
C PHE A 163 -3.56 -12.90 17.24
N GLN A 164 -2.40 -12.40 17.69
CA GLN A 164 -1.24 -13.27 17.99
C GLN A 164 -1.50 -14.27 19.13
N LYS A 165 -2.39 -13.95 20.08
CA LYS A 165 -2.81 -14.89 21.13
C LYS A 165 -3.83 -15.93 20.64
N GLY A 166 -4.53 -15.68 19.54
CA GLY A 166 -5.46 -16.64 18.90
C GLY A 166 -4.80 -17.52 17.83
N LEU A 167 -3.70 -17.06 17.23
CA LEU A 167 -2.85 -17.82 16.30
C LEU A 167 -1.84 -18.72 17.03
N VAL A 168 -2.25 -19.42 18.09
CA VAL A 168 -1.42 -20.49 18.67
C VAL A 168 -1.53 -21.73 17.78
N ASP A 169 -1.03 -21.60 16.55
CA ASP A 169 -0.56 -22.73 15.79
C ASP A 169 0.94 -22.57 15.61
N GLN A 170 1.68 -23.62 15.96
CA GLN A 170 3.13 -23.71 15.78
C GLN A 170 3.50 -23.51 14.30
N SER A 171 2.55 -23.66 13.38
CA SER A 171 2.73 -23.46 11.94
C SER A 171 3.08 -22.02 11.55
N VAL A 172 2.42 -20.98 12.09
CA VAL A 172 2.63 -19.58 11.67
C VAL A 172 3.93 -19.01 12.20
N SER A 173 4.27 -19.31 13.46
CA SER A 173 5.55 -18.89 14.08
C SER A 173 6.75 -19.66 13.50
N SER A 174 6.57 -20.95 13.20
CA SER A 174 7.53 -21.76 12.44
C SER A 174 7.69 -21.24 11.01
N TRP A 175 6.59 -20.82 10.35
CA TRP A 175 6.63 -20.19 9.03
C TRP A 175 7.35 -18.86 9.07
N HIS A 176 7.05 -17.98 10.02
CA HIS A 176 7.71 -16.67 10.13
C HIS A 176 9.22 -16.85 10.31
N SER A 177 9.63 -17.82 11.14
CA SER A 177 11.04 -18.17 11.35
C SER A 177 11.68 -18.83 10.13
N SER A 178 11.00 -19.78 9.49
CA SER A 178 11.49 -20.50 8.30
C SER A 178 11.59 -19.59 7.07
N PHE A 179 10.62 -18.70 6.90
CA PHE A 179 10.59 -17.69 5.84
C PHE A 179 11.66 -16.62 6.06
N TYR A 180 11.79 -16.09 7.28
CA TYR A 180 12.88 -15.16 7.64
C TYR A 180 14.26 -15.80 7.41
N ASN A 181 14.45 -17.06 7.82
CA ASN A 181 15.71 -17.80 7.63
C ASN A 181 15.98 -18.15 6.16
N SER A 182 14.95 -18.42 5.34
CA SER A 182 15.10 -18.69 3.91
C SER A 182 15.46 -17.44 3.10
N VAL A 183 15.16 -16.24 3.61
CA VAL A 183 15.48 -14.96 2.96
C VAL A 183 16.88 -14.46 3.35
N HIS A 184 17.43 -14.97 4.46
CA HIS A 184 18.74 -14.58 5.00
C HIS A 184 19.85 -15.63 4.85
N THR A 185 19.55 -16.86 4.47
CA THR A 185 20.58 -17.85 4.12
C THR A 185 21.03 -17.67 2.67
N CYS A 186 22.25 -17.17 2.50
CA CYS A 186 22.92 -17.25 1.20
C CYS A 186 23.27 -18.73 0.91
N PRO A 187 23.15 -19.22 -0.35
CA PRO A 187 23.61 -20.56 -0.71
C PRO A 187 25.09 -20.82 -0.42
N SER A 188 25.89 -19.77 -0.20
CA SER A 188 27.29 -19.85 0.19
C SER A 188 27.53 -20.27 1.65
N ASP A 189 26.49 -20.27 2.51
CA ASP A 189 26.58 -20.64 3.92
C ASP A 189 26.15 -22.10 4.19
N LEU A 190 25.72 -22.82 3.15
CA LEU A 190 25.54 -24.27 3.20
C LEU A 190 26.92 -24.92 3.04
N GLY A 191 27.46 -25.46 4.13
CA GLY A 191 28.65 -26.30 4.10
C GLY A 191 28.49 -27.47 3.11
N PRO A 192 29.59 -28.05 2.61
CA PRO A 192 29.55 -29.04 1.54
C PRO A 192 29.08 -30.42 2.05
N GLU A 193 27.82 -30.53 2.41
CA GLU A 193 27.11 -31.80 2.59
C GLU A 193 25.68 -31.62 2.12
N THR A 194 25.43 -31.93 0.85
CA THR A 194 24.20 -32.53 0.27
C THR A 194 24.19 -32.36 -1.25
N LEU A 195 25.23 -32.87 -1.91
CA LEU A 195 25.16 -33.29 -3.30
C LEU A 195 25.65 -34.73 -3.34
N ASP A 196 24.82 -35.65 -2.85
CA ASP A 196 24.94 -37.07 -3.19
C ASP A 196 23.98 -37.37 -4.35
N PRO A 197 24.48 -37.56 -5.58
CA PRO A 197 23.67 -37.88 -6.75
C PRO A 197 23.13 -39.33 -6.76
N SER A 198 23.24 -40.10 -5.66
CA SER A 198 22.82 -41.51 -5.62
C SER A 198 21.37 -41.78 -5.14
N LYS A 199 20.56 -40.76 -4.85
CA LYS A 199 19.11 -40.96 -4.59
C LYS A 199 18.26 -40.46 -5.75
N GLN A 200 18.41 -41.14 -6.89
CA GLN A 200 17.35 -41.21 -7.90
C GLN A 200 16.18 -42.03 -7.34
N THR A 201 14.97 -41.54 -7.61
CA THR A 201 13.66 -42.18 -7.40
C THR A 201 13.63 -43.65 -7.82
N PRO A 202 12.70 -44.42 -7.24
CA PRO A 202 11.87 -45.25 -8.10
C PRO A 202 10.37 -45.05 -7.86
N ASN A 203 9.67 -44.81 -8.98
CA ASN A 203 8.25 -44.95 -9.32
C ASN A 203 7.17 -44.41 -8.37
#